data_AF-A0A453NX12-F1
#
_entry.id   AF-A0A453NX12-F1
#
_cell.length_a   1.000
_cell.length_b   1.000
_cell.length_c   1.000
_cell.angle_alpha   90.00
_cell.angle_beta   90.00
_cell.angle_gamma   90.00
#
_symmetry.space_group_name_H-M   'P 1'
#
loop_
_entity.id
_entity.type
_entity.pdbx_description
1 polymer ?
#
loop_
_entity_poly.entity_id
_entity_poly.type
_entity_poly.pdbx_seq_one_letter_code
_entity_poly.pdbx_strand_id
1 'polypeptide(L)' 'MRVGSRVVVLVRDSAGYGAALADALRPSPGLTRGSSPFDLPLDKYGLNGEKASGELVSFSDSSGSPQV' A
#
# COMPACT_ATOMS: atom_id res chain seq x y z
N MET A 1 9.81 -2.88 9.27
CA MET A 1 8.76 -2.25 8.44
C MET A 1 8.00 -1.27 9.35
N ARG A 2 7.91 0.01 9.00
CA ARG A 2 7.06 0.96 9.73
C ARG A 2 5.69 0.96 9.07
N VAL A 3 4.64 0.73 9.85
CA VAL A 3 3.27 0.60 9.35
C VAL A 3 2.41 1.54 10.17
N GLY A 4 1.48 2.24 9.52
CA GLY A 4 0.52 3.08 10.21
C GLY A 4 -0.38 2.28 11.15
N SER A 5 -1.18 2.97 11.96
CA SER A 5 -2.13 2.32 12.88
C SER A 5 -3.26 1.57 12.17
N ARG A 6 -3.46 1.81 10.87
CA ARG A 6 -4.45 1.14 10.02
C ARG A 6 -3.80 0.74 8.70
N VAL A 7 -4.22 -0.40 8.17
CA VAL A 7 -3.80 -0.92 6.86
C VAL A 7 -5.04 -1.32 6.09
N VAL A 8 -5.18 -0.81 4.88
CA VAL A 8 -6.23 -1.20 3.94
C VAL A 8 -5.56 -1.99 2.81
N VAL A 9 -6.04 -3.21 2.57
CA VAL A 9 -5.57 -4.05 1.46
C VAL A 9 -6.61 -4.00 0.35
N LEU A 10 -6.20 -3.50 -0.81
CA LEU A 10 -7.05 -3.40 -1.99
C LEU A 10 -6.54 -4.34 -3.07
N VAL A 11 -7.43 -5.19 -3.57
CA VAL A 11 -7.10 -6.09 -4.69
C VAL A 11 -7.16 -5.28 -5.98
N ARG A 12 -6.16 -5.43 -6.85
CA ARG A 12 -6.22 -4.92 -8.23
C ARG A 12 -7.14 -5.83 -9.03
N ASP A 13 -8.44 -5.55 -8.96
CA ASP A 13 -9.41 -6.23 -9.79
C ASP A 13 -9.27 -5.81 -11.27
N SER A 14 -9.73 -6.67 -12.16
CA SER A 14 -9.65 -6.44 -13.61
C SER A 14 -10.48 -5.25 -14.08
N ALA A 15 -11.47 -4.80 -13.30
CA ALA A 15 -12.26 -3.61 -13.60
C ALA A 15 -11.63 -2.32 -13.03
N GLY A 16 -10.54 -2.42 -12.27
CA GLY A 16 -9.76 -1.29 -11.76
C GLY A 16 -10.34 -0.58 -10.54
N TYR A 17 -11.38 -1.12 -9.90
CA TYR A 17 -12.02 -0.49 -8.75
C TYR A 17 -11.08 -0.32 -7.56
N GLY A 18 -10.24 -1.31 -7.26
CA GLY A 18 -9.27 -1.25 -6.17
C GLY A 18 -8.23 -0.15 -6.39
N ALA A 19 -7.77 0.03 -7.63
CA ALA A 19 -6.87 1.13 -7.99
C ALA A 19 -7.57 2.49 -7.86
N ALA A 20 -8.79 2.61 -8.39
CA ALA A 20 -9.58 3.84 -8.28
C ALA A 20 -9.87 4.23 -6.82
N LEU A 21 -10.18 3.25 -5.96
CA LEU A 21 -10.39 3.47 -4.54
C LEU A 21 -9.09 3.91 -3.85
N ALA A 22 -7.97 3.26 -4.14
CA ALA A 22 -6.65 3.67 -3.62
C ALA A 22 -6.31 5.12 -3.98
N ASP A 23 -6.65 5.54 -5.19
CA ASP A 23 -6.44 6.92 -5.67
C ASP A 23 -7.39 7.94 -5.08
N ALA A 24 -8.61 7.51 -4.73
CA ALA A 24 -9.58 8.33 -4.04
C ALA A 24 -9.22 8.59 -2.57
N LEU A 25 -8.37 7.76 -1.95
CA LEU A 25 -7.88 7.99 -0.59
C LEU A 25 -7.01 9.25 -0.55
N ARG A 26 -7.52 10.29 0.11
CA ARG A 26 -6.83 11.56 0.32
C ARG A 26 -6.23 11.60 1.71
N PRO A 27 -5.01 12.15 1.87
CA PRO A 27 -4.45 12.41 3.18
C PRO A 27 -5.35 13.38 3.96
N SER A 28 -5.43 13.20 5.27
CA SER A 28 -5.92 14.27 6.14
C SER A 28 -5.01 15.50 6.03
N PRO A 29 -5.51 16.73 6.28
CA PRO A 29 -4.69 17.93 6.23
C PRO A 29 -3.42 17.81 7.08
N GLY A 30 -2.28 18.20 6.53
CA GLY A 30 -0.97 18.07 7.18
C GLY A 30 -0.24 16.74 6.95
N LEU A 31 -0.86 15.77 6.27
CA LEU A 31 -0.22 14.53 5.84
C LEU A 31 0.18 14.58 4.37
N THR A 32 1.29 13.93 4.05
CA THR A 32 1.81 13.78 2.68
C THR A 32 1.53 12.37 2.18
N ARG A 33 0.96 12.24 0.96
CA ARG A 33 0.78 10.96 0.28
C ARG A 33 2.07 10.57 -0.44
N GLY A 34 2.57 9.37 -0.19
CA GLY A 34 3.67 8.73 -0.92
C GLY A 34 3.21 7.43 -1.55
N SER A 35 3.86 7.03 -2.65
CA SER A 35 3.65 5.74 -3.29
C SER A 35 4.99 5.07 -3.60
N SER A 36 5.06 3.75 -3.40
CA SER A 36 6.21 2.93 -3.78
C SER A 36 5.77 1.53 -4.21
N PRO A 37 6.31 0.99 -5.32
CA PRO A 37 6.05 -0.40 -5.69
C PRO A 37 6.74 -1.36 -4.72
N PHE A 38 6.20 -2.57 -4.60
CA PHE A 38 6.88 -3.68 -3.93
C PHE A 38 6.66 -5.00 -4.66
N ASP A 39 7.65 -5.88 -4.53
CA ASP A 39 7.58 -7.29 -4.89
C ASP A 39 7.90 -8.10 -3.63
N LEU A 40 7.05 -9.07 -3.31
CA LEU A 40 7.19 -9.98 -2.19
C LEU A 40 7.23 -11.43 -2.71
N PRO A 41 8.41 -12.07 -2.71
CA PRO A 41 8.53 -13.50 -3.00
C PRO A 41 7.76 -14.33 -1.98
N LEU A 42 7.06 -15.36 -2.44
CA LEU A 42 6.20 -16.19 -1.60
C LEU A 42 6.76 -17.58 -1.30
N ASP A 43 8.01 -17.87 -1.68
CA ASP A 43 8.67 -19.16 -1.48
C ASP A 43 8.68 -19.57 0.00
N LYS A 44 8.92 -18.59 0.90
CA LYS A 44 8.90 -18.82 2.35
C LYS A 44 7.52 -19.20 2.91
N TYR A 45 6.47 -19.07 2.11
CA TYR A 45 5.10 -19.46 2.45
C TYR A 45 4.67 -20.75 1.71
N GLY A 46 5.60 -21.43 1.02
CA GLY A 46 5.33 -22.67 0.28
C GLY A 46 4.77 -22.45 -1.13
N LEU A 47 4.72 -21.20 -1.60
CA LEU A 47 4.28 -20.83 -2.95
C LEU A 47 5.51 -20.56 -3.82
N ASN A 48 6.22 -21.64 -4.16
CA ASN A 48 7.49 -21.56 -4.88
C ASN A 48 7.31 -21.00 -6.29
N GLY A 49 8.15 -20.02 -6.66
CA GLY A 49 8.07 -19.36 -7.97
C GLY A 49 6.94 -18.33 -8.10
N GLU A 50 6.06 -18.21 -7.10
CA GLU A 50 5.01 -17.20 -7.05
C GLU A 50 5.48 -15.94 -6.33
N LYS A 51 4.94 -14.80 -6.73
CA LYS A 51 5.17 -13.51 -6.07
C LYS A 51 3.88 -12.74 -5.87
N ALA A 52 3.78 -12.04 -4.75
CA ALA A 52 2.82 -10.96 -4.60
C ALA A 52 3.50 -9.65 -4.98
N SER A 53 2.88 -8.87 -5.86
CA SER A 53 3.35 -7.53 -6.20
C SER A 53 2.24 -6.52 -5.97
N GLY A 54 2.63 -5.28 -5.73
CA GLY A 54 1.66 -4.24 -5.49
C GLY A 54 2.29 -2.87 -5.35
N GLU A 55 1.45 -1.92 -4.98
CA GLU A 55 1.84 -0.54 -4.74
C GLU A 55 1.42 -0.20 -3.31
N LEU A 56 2.39 0.27 -2.54
CA LEU A 56 2.16 0.75 -1.20
C LEU A 56 1.90 2.25 -1.27
N VAL A 57 0.66 2.65 -1.00
CA VAL A 57 0.31 4.03 -0.73
C VAL A 57 0.44 4.26 0.78
N SER A 58 1.17 5.30 1.17
CA SER A 58 1.34 5.70 2.57
C SER A 58 1.02 7.17 2.74
N PHE A 59 0.52 7.52 3.91
CA PHE A 59 0.34 8.90 4.31
C PHE A 59 1.28 9.15 5.48
N SER A 60 2.05 10.23 5.46
CA SER A 60 3.06 10.50 6.50
C SER A 60 2.94 11.92 7.01
N ASP A 61 3.23 12.13 8.29
CA ASP A 61 3.32 13.47 8.86
C ASP A 61 4.62 14.18 8.43
N SER A 62 4.81 15.42 8.90
CA SER A 62 5.99 16.23 8.59
C SER A 62 7.32 15.66 9.09
N SER A 63 7.29 14.69 10.02
CA SER A 63 8.48 13.96 10.49
C SER A 63 8.80 12.73 9.61
N GLY A 64 7.96 12.44 8.61
CA GLY A 64 8.06 11.23 7.79
C GLY A 64 7.58 9.96 8.51
N SER A 65 6.86 10.11 9.62
CA SER A 65 6.28 8.96 10.33
C SER A 65 4.98 8.53 9.64
N PRO A 66 4.80 7.22 9.32
CA PRO A 66 3.59 6.74 8.69
C PRO A 66 2.36 6.94 9.57
N GLN A 67 1.35 7.55 8.96
CA GLN A 67 0.03 7.81 9.48
C GLN A 67 -1.01 7.10 8.58
N VAL A 68 -2.25 7.05 9.08
CA VAL A 68 -3.39 6.35 8.49
C VAL A 68 -3.57 6.64 7.01
#